data_AF-A0A7X1ZRK3-F1
#
_entry.id   AF-A0A7X1ZRK3-F1
#
_cell.length_a   1.000
_cell.length_b   1.000
_cell.length_c   1.000
_cell.angle_alpha   90.00
_cell.angle_beta   90.00
_cell.angle_gamma   90.00
#
_symmetry.space_group_name_H-M   'P 1'
#
loop_
_entity.id
_entity.type
_entity.pdbx_description
1 polymer ?
#
loop_
_entity_poly.entity_id
_entity_poly.type
_entity_poly.pdbx_seq_one_letter_code
_entity_poly.pdbx_strand_id
1 'polypeptide(L)'
;MKNRIKPVFLLLLFLLFCAQIFYSFPVKIQLSGQEEKLAKFFLKNEVTVAVTDSGLGGLSIMADAVERMRKSKIFQKVNFIFFNALFSNKGGFNSLKTRKEKIQIFDSALKSLENNYNPDLILIGCNTLSVIYDDTSFSKETITPVVGIVEAGVELIAQKLETSPEAEVIIFATHTTVSEETHKKKLEEKGILSQRITLQTCT
;
A
#
# COMPACT_ATOMS: atom_id res chain seq x y z
N MET A 1 -4.13 37.71 4.52
CA MET A 1 -4.87 37.48 3.26
C MET A 1 -3.97 37.77 2.07
N LYS A 2 -3.28 36.75 1.53
CA LYS A 2 -2.68 36.67 0.17
C LYS A 2 -1.79 35.43 0.14
N ASN A 3 -2.31 34.33 -0.42
CA ASN A 3 -1.60 33.14 -0.96
C ASN A 3 -2.46 31.86 -1.03
N ARG A 4 -3.79 31.93 -0.89
CA ARG A 4 -4.68 30.78 -1.15
C ARG A 4 -5.15 30.63 -2.61
N ILE A 5 -4.73 31.49 -3.53
CA ILE A 5 -5.17 31.48 -4.94
C ILE A 5 -4.31 30.53 -5.80
N LYS A 6 -3.05 30.25 -5.40
CA LYS A 6 -2.13 29.40 -6.17
C LYS A 6 -2.54 27.91 -6.31
N PRO A 7 -3.04 27.20 -5.27
CA PRO A 7 -3.39 25.79 -5.42
C PRO A 7 -4.71 25.57 -6.17
N VAL A 8 -5.66 26.52 -6.08
CA VAL A 8 -6.93 26.46 -6.84
C VAL A 8 -6.68 26.75 -8.31
N PHE A 9 -5.79 27.69 -8.64
CA PHE A 9 -5.40 27.96 -10.02
C PHE A 9 -4.62 26.80 -10.63
N LEU A 10 -3.76 26.11 -9.86
CA LEU A 10 -3.03 24.93 -10.30
C LEU A 10 -3.95 23.71 -10.52
N LEU A 11 -4.97 23.53 -9.67
CA LEU A 11 -6.00 22.51 -9.83
C LEU A 11 -6.90 22.80 -11.04
N LEU A 12 -7.25 24.07 -11.29
CA LEU A 12 -7.99 24.48 -12.48
C LEU A 12 -7.16 24.30 -13.76
N LEU A 13 -5.86 24.60 -13.72
CA LEU A 13 -4.95 24.37 -14.84
C LEU A 13 -4.79 22.88 -15.13
N PHE A 14 -4.71 22.04 -14.09
CA PHE A 14 -4.65 20.59 -14.23
C PHE A 14 -5.94 20.03 -14.84
N LEU A 15 -7.10 20.51 -14.39
CA LEU A 15 -8.41 20.13 -14.97
C LEU A 15 -8.58 20.61 -16.42
N LEU A 16 -8.09 21.81 -16.77
CA LEU A 16 -8.10 22.34 -18.13
C LEU A 16 -7.09 21.61 -19.05
N PHE A 17 -5.94 21.21 -18.53
CA PHE A 17 -4.96 20.40 -19.26
C PHE A 17 -5.50 18.99 -19.54
N CYS A 18 -6.19 18.38 -18.56
CA CYS A 18 -6.94 17.14 -18.79
C CYS A 18 -8.02 17.33 -19.87
N ALA A 19 -8.80 18.42 -19.82
CA ALA A 19 -9.85 18.69 -20.80
C ALA A 19 -9.34 18.87 -22.24
N GLN A 20 -8.13 19.40 -22.45
CA GLN A 20 -7.53 19.52 -23.78
C GLN A 20 -6.98 18.19 -24.31
N ILE A 21 -6.54 17.28 -23.45
CA ILE A 21 -6.14 15.92 -23.85
C ILE A 21 -7.36 15.11 -24.31
N PHE A 22 -8.54 15.32 -23.69
CA PHE A 22 -9.78 14.64 -24.08
C PHE A 22 -10.30 15.01 -25.48
N TYR A 23 -9.91 16.16 -26.04
CA TYR A 23 -10.42 16.62 -27.34
C TYR A 23 -9.55 16.24 -28.54
N SER A 24 -8.39 15.60 -28.35
CA SER A 24 -7.54 15.24 -29.49
C SER A 24 -7.05 13.80 -29.53
N PHE A 25 -7.24 13.00 -28.49
CA PHE A 25 -7.09 11.54 -28.59
C PHE A 25 -8.03 10.90 -27.55
N PRO A 26 -8.86 9.91 -27.91
CA PRO A 26 -9.54 9.10 -26.93
C PRO A 26 -8.48 8.15 -26.33
N VAL A 27 -7.64 8.67 -25.44
CA VAL A 27 -6.85 7.82 -24.56
C VAL A 27 -7.86 7.21 -23.60
N LYS A 28 -8.30 5.98 -23.88
CA LYS A 28 -8.87 5.12 -22.85
C LYS A 28 -7.79 4.98 -21.78
N ILE A 29 -7.87 5.78 -20.72
CA ILE A 29 -7.10 5.51 -19.50
C ILE A 29 -7.69 4.22 -18.95
N GLN A 30 -7.03 3.11 -19.26
CA GLN A 30 -7.36 1.82 -18.69
C GLN A 30 -6.82 1.83 -17.26
N LEU A 31 -7.66 2.32 -16.33
CA LEU A 31 -7.38 2.25 -14.91
C LEU A 31 -7.08 0.79 -14.56
N SER A 32 -6.01 0.56 -13.80
CA SER A 32 -5.73 -0.77 -13.29
C SER A 32 -6.90 -1.26 -12.44
N GLY A 33 -7.10 -2.58 -12.33
CA GLY A 33 -8.22 -3.14 -11.57
C GLY A 33 -8.26 -2.69 -10.10
N GLN A 34 -7.13 -2.30 -9.51
CA GLN A 34 -7.08 -1.71 -8.16
C GLN A 34 -7.51 -0.24 -8.12
N GLU A 35 -7.17 0.57 -9.12
CA GLU A 35 -7.59 1.98 -9.20
C GLU A 35 -9.11 2.12 -9.33
N GLU A 36 -9.75 1.24 -10.10
CA GLU A 36 -11.22 1.23 -10.21
C GLU A 36 -11.87 0.88 -8.86
N LYS A 37 -11.33 -0.12 -8.15
CA LYS A 37 -11.82 -0.52 -6.81
C LYS A 37 -11.66 0.63 -5.81
N LEU A 38 -10.52 1.31 -5.83
CA LEU A 38 -10.26 2.49 -4.98
C LEU A 38 -11.18 3.66 -5.32
N ALA A 39 -11.44 3.92 -6.61
CA ALA A 39 -12.38 4.96 -7.01
C ALA A 39 -13.78 4.70 -6.43
N LYS A 40 -14.26 3.45 -6.48
CA LYS A 40 -15.54 3.05 -5.86
C LYS A 40 -15.56 3.21 -4.35
N PHE A 41 -14.43 2.96 -3.67
CA PHE A 41 -14.29 3.19 -2.23
C PHE A 41 -14.53 4.67 -1.87
N PHE A 42 -13.94 5.60 -2.61
CA PHE A 42 -14.08 7.05 -2.35
C PHE A 42 -15.45 7.64 -2.69
N LEU A 43 -16.34 6.90 -3.36
CA LEU A 43 -17.72 7.31 -3.61
C LEU A 43 -18.66 7.08 -2.41
N LYS A 44 -18.21 6.35 -1.39
CA LYS A 44 -19.02 6.03 -0.21
C LYS A 44 -19.00 7.18 0.79
N ASN A 45 -20.09 7.34 1.55
CA ASN A 45 -20.16 8.31 2.65
C ASN A 45 -19.63 7.73 3.96
N GLU A 46 -19.90 6.44 4.20
CA GLU A 46 -19.44 5.69 5.36
C GLU A 46 -18.63 4.49 4.88
N VAL A 47 -17.50 4.23 5.53
CA VAL A 47 -16.60 3.15 5.13
C VAL A 47 -16.04 2.40 6.33
N THR A 48 -15.71 1.14 6.12
CA THR A 48 -14.97 0.27 7.02
C THR A 48 -13.61 -0.05 6.41
N VAL A 49 -12.54 0.35 7.09
CA VAL A 49 -11.15 0.10 6.67
C VAL A 49 -10.54 -0.94 7.59
N ALA A 50 -10.11 -2.06 7.01
CA ALA A 50 -9.33 -3.05 7.73
C ALA A 50 -7.83 -2.78 7.58
N VAL A 51 -7.08 -2.94 8.67
CA VAL A 51 -5.62 -2.93 8.68
C VAL A 51 -5.15 -4.29 9.15
N THR A 52 -4.35 -4.98 8.33
CA THR A 52 -3.79 -6.28 8.67
C THR A 52 -2.27 -6.24 8.75
N ASP A 53 -1.73 -7.01 9.70
CA ASP A 53 -0.31 -7.11 9.97
C ASP A 53 0.03 -8.53 10.45
N SER A 54 1.29 -8.96 10.33
CA SER A 54 1.72 -10.26 10.85
C SER A 54 1.92 -10.28 12.38
N GLY A 55 1.82 -9.11 13.02
CA GLY A 55 1.93 -8.90 14.46
C GLY A 55 1.16 -7.64 14.88
N LEU A 56 1.80 -6.77 15.65
CA LEU A 56 1.18 -5.53 16.17
C LEU A 56 1.74 -4.25 15.53
N GLY A 57 2.73 -4.37 14.63
CA GLY A 57 3.40 -3.20 14.03
C GLY A 57 2.44 -2.34 13.20
N GLY A 58 1.50 -2.98 12.52
CA GLY A 58 0.46 -2.33 11.74
C GLY A 58 -0.50 -1.43 12.54
N LEU A 59 -0.51 -1.49 13.89
CA LEU A 59 -1.24 -0.52 14.71
C LEU A 59 -0.72 0.91 14.50
N SER A 60 0.58 1.07 14.22
CA SER A 60 1.15 2.39 13.88
C SER A 60 0.61 2.92 12.55
N ILE A 61 0.46 2.04 11.55
CA ILE A 61 -0.16 2.36 10.25
C ILE A 61 -1.63 2.71 10.44
N MET A 62 -2.36 1.95 11.25
CA MET A 62 -3.75 2.24 11.59
C MET A 62 -3.89 3.60 12.29
N ALA A 63 -3.01 3.92 13.24
CA ALA A 63 -3.04 5.20 13.95
C ALA A 63 -2.82 6.40 12.99
N ASP A 64 -1.84 6.30 12.08
CA ASP A 64 -1.62 7.35 11.07
C ASP A 64 -2.81 7.46 10.10
N ALA A 65 -3.37 6.33 9.65
CA ALA A 65 -4.55 6.31 8.79
C ALA A 65 -5.77 6.95 9.46
N VAL A 66 -6.04 6.63 10.72
CA VAL A 66 -7.11 7.24 11.53
C VAL A 66 -6.92 8.75 11.60
N GLU A 67 -5.72 9.22 11.91
CA GLU A 67 -5.44 10.65 12.04
C GLU A 67 -5.59 11.40 10.70
N ARG A 68 -5.14 10.78 9.60
CA ARG A 68 -5.29 11.36 8.25
C ARG A 68 -6.75 11.43 7.82
N MET A 69 -7.53 10.37 8.05
CA MET A 69 -8.96 10.35 7.72
C MET A 69 -9.75 11.37 8.56
N ARG A 70 -9.40 11.51 9.84
CA ARG A 70 -9.98 12.52 10.74
C ARG A 70 -9.70 13.94 10.24
N LYS A 71 -8.49 14.20 9.74
CA LYS A 71 -8.11 15.52 9.19
C LYS A 71 -8.76 15.82 7.85
N SER A 72 -8.83 14.83 6.96
CA SER A 72 -9.33 15.01 5.60
C SER A 72 -10.85 15.20 5.55
N LYS A 73 -11.59 14.56 6.47
CA LYS A 73 -13.07 14.61 6.54
C LYS A 73 -13.76 14.24 5.23
N ILE A 74 -13.13 13.40 4.42
CA ILE A 74 -13.67 12.95 3.13
C ILE A 74 -14.87 12.01 3.29
N PHE A 75 -14.96 11.30 4.43
CA PHE A 75 -16.06 10.43 4.80
C PHE A 75 -16.82 11.01 5.98
N GLN A 76 -18.13 10.76 6.04
CA GLN A 76 -18.97 11.09 7.19
C GLN A 76 -18.62 10.22 8.40
N LYS A 77 -18.33 8.93 8.15
CA LYS A 77 -17.93 7.96 9.18
C LYS A 77 -16.90 6.99 8.63
N VAL A 78 -15.92 6.67 9.46
CA VAL A 78 -14.91 5.65 9.16
C VAL A 78 -14.83 4.70 10.35
N ASN A 79 -15.13 3.43 10.12
CA ASN A 79 -14.86 2.36 11.07
C ASN A 79 -13.49 1.76 10.74
N PHE A 80 -12.64 1.55 11.74
CA PHE A 80 -11.38 0.86 11.56
C PHE A 80 -11.38 -0.48 12.28
N ILE A 81 -10.84 -1.50 11.61
CA ILE A 81 -10.68 -2.85 12.15
C ILE A 81 -9.19 -3.19 12.08
N PHE A 82 -8.59 -3.53 13.21
CA PHE A 82 -7.26 -4.15 13.20
C PHE A 82 -7.42 -5.66 13.18
N PHE A 83 -6.90 -6.30 12.13
CA PHE A 83 -6.96 -7.75 11.96
C PHE A 83 -5.54 -8.33 11.92
N ASN A 84 -5.11 -8.87 13.05
CA ASN A 84 -3.80 -9.50 13.15
C ASN A 84 -3.81 -10.86 12.42
N ALA A 85 -2.96 -11.01 11.40
CA ALA A 85 -2.79 -12.25 10.65
C ALA A 85 -1.89 -13.28 11.40
N LEU A 86 -1.44 -12.98 12.61
CA LEU A 86 -0.73 -13.91 13.46
C LEU A 86 -1.59 -15.16 13.74
N PHE A 87 -1.13 -16.30 13.24
CA PHE A 87 -1.86 -17.58 13.31
C PHE A 87 -1.60 -18.38 14.59
N SER A 88 -0.61 -17.98 15.40
CA SER A 88 -0.23 -18.68 16.63
C SER A 88 0.46 -17.77 17.63
N ASN A 89 0.22 -18.01 18.93
CA ASN A 89 0.92 -17.32 20.02
C ASN A 89 2.35 -17.84 20.23
N LYS A 90 2.73 -18.93 19.56
CA LYS A 90 4.06 -19.57 19.69
C LYS A 90 5.03 -19.19 18.57
N GLY A 91 4.58 -18.46 17.55
CA GLY A 91 5.40 -18.09 16.40
C GLY A 91 4.58 -17.40 15.31
N GLY A 92 5.24 -16.56 14.51
CA GLY A 92 4.61 -15.81 13.42
C GLY A 92 5.15 -16.18 12.04
N PHE A 93 5.00 -15.28 11.08
CA PHE A 93 5.43 -15.53 9.70
C PHE A 93 6.92 -15.85 9.57
N ASN A 94 7.77 -15.30 10.44
CA ASN A 94 9.20 -15.58 10.44
C ASN A 94 9.56 -17.01 10.89
N SER A 95 8.67 -17.73 11.59
CA SER A 95 8.90 -19.13 11.96
C SER A 95 8.48 -20.13 10.88
N LEU A 96 7.79 -19.66 9.82
CA LEU A 96 7.39 -20.51 8.69
C LEU A 96 8.59 -20.75 7.77
N LYS A 97 8.83 -22.02 7.44
CA LYS A 97 10.03 -22.45 6.69
C LYS A 97 9.93 -22.09 5.22
N THR A 98 8.74 -22.22 4.64
CA THR A 98 8.56 -22.07 3.20
C THR A 98 7.74 -20.83 2.86
N ARG A 99 8.03 -20.27 1.69
CA ARG A 99 7.24 -19.19 1.09
C ARG A 99 5.79 -19.62 0.83
N LYS A 100 5.60 -20.87 0.41
CA LYS A 100 4.27 -21.45 0.15
C LYS A 100 3.40 -21.46 1.41
N GLU A 101 3.95 -21.87 2.56
CA GLU A 101 3.21 -21.84 3.84
C GLU A 101 2.82 -20.41 4.22
N LYS A 102 3.72 -19.43 4.06
CA LYS A 102 3.42 -18.01 4.31
C LYS A 102 2.26 -17.53 3.45
N ILE A 103 2.26 -17.83 2.16
CA ILE A 103 1.17 -17.48 1.25
C ILE A 103 -0.14 -18.14 1.67
N GLN A 104 -0.13 -19.44 1.96
CA GLN A 104 -1.35 -20.18 2.34
C GLN A 104 -1.98 -19.64 3.62
N ILE A 105 -1.16 -19.34 4.63
CA ILE A 105 -1.64 -18.77 5.89
C ILE A 105 -2.16 -17.35 5.67
N PHE A 106 -1.46 -16.51 4.90
CA PHE A 106 -1.93 -15.16 4.65
C PHE A 106 -3.22 -15.12 3.80
N ASP A 107 -3.32 -15.99 2.79
CA ASP A 107 -4.54 -16.16 1.98
C ASP A 107 -5.74 -16.53 2.85
N SER A 108 -5.57 -17.48 3.78
CA SER A 108 -6.61 -17.86 4.74
C SER A 108 -6.99 -16.70 5.67
N ALA A 109 -6.02 -15.93 6.15
CA ALA A 109 -6.26 -14.75 6.99
C ALA A 109 -7.06 -13.67 6.24
N LEU A 110 -6.70 -13.37 4.99
CA LEU A 110 -7.41 -12.38 4.16
C LEU A 110 -8.84 -12.81 3.85
N LYS A 111 -9.06 -14.08 3.48
CA LYS A 111 -10.41 -14.63 3.27
C LYS A 111 -11.25 -14.55 4.55
N SER A 112 -10.67 -14.86 5.70
CA SER A 112 -11.36 -14.73 6.99
C SER A 112 -11.71 -13.27 7.31
N LEU A 113 -10.78 -12.33 7.08
CA LEU A 113 -11.02 -10.90 7.25
C LEU A 113 -12.18 -10.42 6.37
N GLU A 114 -12.16 -10.75 5.08
CA GLU A 114 -13.19 -10.32 4.14
C GLU A 114 -14.56 -10.92 4.50
N ASN A 115 -14.62 -12.24 4.73
CA ASN A 115 -15.88 -12.94 4.99
C ASN A 115 -16.56 -12.51 6.31
N ASN A 116 -15.78 -12.21 7.35
CA ASN A 116 -16.34 -11.90 8.67
C ASN A 116 -16.62 -10.41 8.88
N TYR A 117 -15.91 -9.52 8.17
CA TYR A 117 -15.97 -8.08 8.44
C TYR A 117 -16.39 -7.23 7.23
N ASN A 118 -16.36 -7.78 6.01
CA ASN A 118 -16.75 -7.10 4.77
C ASN A 118 -16.17 -5.67 4.65
N PRO A 119 -14.84 -5.49 4.77
CA PRO A 119 -14.25 -4.16 4.71
C PRO A 119 -14.39 -3.55 3.32
N ASP A 120 -14.47 -2.21 3.26
CA ASP A 120 -14.48 -1.47 2.00
C ASP A 120 -13.07 -1.23 1.44
N LEU A 121 -12.04 -1.40 2.28
CA LEU A 121 -10.62 -1.28 1.96
C LEU A 121 -9.80 -2.13 2.93
N ILE A 122 -8.80 -2.86 2.42
CA ILE A 122 -7.81 -3.56 3.23
C ILE A 122 -6.44 -2.88 3.06
N LEU A 123 -5.84 -2.51 4.18
CA LEU A 123 -4.47 -2.00 4.27
C LEU A 123 -3.56 -3.09 4.84
N ILE A 124 -2.53 -3.49 4.10
CA ILE A 124 -1.51 -4.42 4.59
C ILE A 124 -0.38 -3.60 5.21
N GLY A 125 -0.36 -3.51 6.53
CA GLY A 125 0.63 -2.75 7.30
C GLY A 125 1.98 -3.45 7.51
N CYS A 126 2.14 -4.67 6.99
CA CYS A 126 3.34 -5.48 7.16
C CYS A 126 4.12 -5.64 5.85
N ASN A 127 5.40 -5.26 5.84
CA ASN A 127 6.27 -5.46 4.67
C ASN A 127 6.38 -6.93 4.25
N THR A 128 6.44 -7.85 5.20
CA THR A 128 6.53 -9.30 4.91
C THR A 128 5.26 -9.81 4.23
N LEU A 129 4.09 -9.33 4.64
CA LEU A 129 2.83 -9.74 4.01
C LEU A 129 2.62 -9.05 2.66
N SER A 130 3.02 -7.78 2.54
CA SER A 130 2.91 -7.03 1.28
C SER A 130 3.71 -7.68 0.14
N VAL A 131 4.93 -8.16 0.40
CA VAL A 131 5.78 -8.76 -0.66
C VAL A 131 5.30 -10.13 -1.16
N ILE A 132 4.41 -10.80 -0.43
CA ILE A 132 3.83 -12.10 -0.82
C ILE A 132 2.35 -12.00 -1.24
N TYR A 133 1.75 -10.81 -1.14
CA TYR A 133 0.31 -10.61 -1.34
C TYR A 133 -0.16 -11.02 -2.73
N ASP A 134 0.57 -10.60 -3.77
CA ASP A 134 0.18 -10.81 -5.17
C ASP A 134 0.11 -12.30 -5.54
N ASP A 135 0.79 -13.17 -4.80
CA ASP A 135 0.79 -14.62 -5.01
C ASP A 135 -0.33 -15.37 -4.29
N THR A 136 -1.14 -14.67 -3.50
CA THR A 136 -2.34 -15.26 -2.89
C THR A 136 -3.41 -15.55 -3.96
N SER A 137 -4.35 -16.45 -3.65
CA SER A 137 -5.56 -16.57 -4.48
C SER A 137 -6.51 -15.41 -4.21
N PHE A 138 -6.53 -14.93 -2.97
CA PHE A 138 -7.31 -13.76 -2.55
C PHE A 138 -7.05 -12.54 -3.43
N SER A 139 -5.78 -12.21 -3.73
CA SER A 139 -5.43 -11.04 -4.56
C SER A 139 -6.04 -11.06 -5.96
N LYS A 140 -6.31 -12.26 -6.48
CA LYS A 140 -6.86 -12.52 -7.83
C LYS A 140 -8.38 -12.52 -7.84
N GLU A 141 -9.00 -12.84 -6.71
CA GLU A 141 -10.44 -13.09 -6.59
C GLU A 141 -11.19 -11.91 -5.95
N THR A 142 -10.57 -11.22 -4.99
CA THR A 142 -11.23 -10.17 -4.22
C THR A 142 -11.67 -8.99 -5.09
N ILE A 143 -12.85 -8.45 -4.82
CA ILE A 143 -13.29 -7.15 -5.35
C ILE A 143 -12.95 -5.99 -4.42
N THR A 144 -12.52 -6.29 -3.20
CA THR A 144 -12.12 -5.30 -2.21
C THR A 144 -10.77 -4.70 -2.62
N PRO A 145 -10.62 -3.36 -2.63
CA PRO A 145 -9.32 -2.75 -2.88
C PRO A 145 -8.36 -3.13 -1.75
N VAL A 146 -7.11 -3.45 -2.12
CA VAL A 146 -6.06 -3.82 -1.17
C VAL A 146 -4.82 -2.98 -1.45
N VAL A 147 -4.30 -2.34 -0.42
CA VAL A 147 -3.13 -1.46 -0.52
C VAL A 147 -2.06 -1.93 0.45
N GLY A 148 -0.87 -2.22 -0.08
CA GLY A 148 0.32 -2.53 0.71
C GLY A 148 1.17 -1.29 1.00
N ILE A 149 2.18 -1.46 1.86
CA ILE A 149 3.11 -0.37 2.23
C ILE A 149 4.37 -0.29 1.35
N VAL A 150 4.63 -1.30 0.53
CA VAL A 150 5.86 -1.42 -0.27
C VAL A 150 5.95 -0.30 -1.32
N GLU A 151 4.89 -0.08 -2.08
CA GLU A 151 4.83 0.94 -3.13
C GLU A 151 5.05 2.34 -2.56
N ALA A 152 4.38 2.66 -1.45
CA ALA A 152 4.55 3.95 -0.78
C ALA A 152 5.97 4.13 -0.25
N GLY A 153 6.57 3.08 0.34
CA GLY A 153 7.95 3.10 0.80
C GLY A 153 8.95 3.32 -0.33
N VAL A 154 8.78 2.60 -1.44
CA VAL A 154 9.61 2.73 -2.65
C VAL A 154 9.52 4.13 -3.22
N GLU A 155 8.32 4.70 -3.33
CA GLU A 155 8.11 6.05 -3.85
C GLU A 155 8.82 7.10 -2.99
N LEU A 156 8.70 7.02 -1.67
CA LEU A 156 9.37 7.93 -0.75
C LEU A 156 10.91 7.84 -0.84
N ILE A 157 11.44 6.63 -0.96
CA ILE A 157 12.88 6.42 -1.13
C ILE A 157 13.34 6.98 -2.47
N ALA A 158 12.64 6.68 -3.57
CA ALA A 158 12.98 7.13 -4.92
C ALA A 158 13.03 8.66 -5.00
N GLN A 159 11.97 9.36 -4.54
CA GLN A 159 11.93 10.83 -4.50
C GLN A 159 13.09 11.42 -3.71
N LYS A 160 13.50 10.76 -2.62
CA LYS A 160 14.62 11.24 -1.81
C LYS A 160 15.97 11.03 -2.51
N LEU A 161 16.16 9.90 -3.20
CA LEU A 161 17.39 9.58 -3.93
C LEU A 161 17.53 10.40 -5.23
N GLU A 162 16.42 10.76 -5.87
CA GLU A 162 16.40 11.66 -7.03
C GLU A 162 16.95 13.05 -6.68
N THR A 163 16.56 13.57 -5.52
CA THR A 163 17.03 14.88 -5.03
C THR A 163 18.40 14.84 -4.36
N SER A 164 19.03 13.66 -4.25
CA SER A 164 20.33 13.45 -3.60
C SER A 164 21.16 12.41 -4.37
N PRO A 165 21.79 12.77 -5.51
CA PRO A 165 22.43 11.80 -6.42
C PRO A 165 23.54 10.94 -5.80
N GLU A 166 24.26 11.48 -4.82
CA GLU A 166 25.35 10.78 -4.10
C GLU A 166 24.86 9.95 -2.91
N ALA A 167 23.58 10.04 -2.54
CA ALA A 167 23.06 9.31 -1.39
C ALA A 167 22.86 7.82 -1.72
N GLU A 168 23.04 6.97 -0.72
CA GLU A 168 22.69 5.54 -0.79
C GLU A 168 21.57 5.24 0.20
N VAL A 169 20.88 4.12 0.00
CA VAL A 169 19.83 3.63 0.90
C VAL A 169 20.19 2.25 1.45
N ILE A 170 20.02 2.11 2.77
CA ILE A 170 20.05 0.82 3.45
C ILE A 170 18.62 0.52 3.90
N ILE A 171 18.07 -0.61 3.45
CA ILE A 171 16.72 -1.07 3.77
C ILE A 171 16.82 -2.21 4.77
N PHE A 172 16.45 -1.92 6.01
CA PHE A 172 16.36 -2.89 7.09
C PHE A 172 15.00 -3.58 7.06
N ALA A 173 14.98 -4.92 6.97
CA ALA A 173 13.72 -5.66 6.97
C ALA A 173 13.89 -7.10 7.48
N THR A 174 12.77 -7.82 7.62
CA THR A 174 12.80 -9.24 7.98
C THR A 174 13.45 -10.07 6.88
N HIS A 175 13.87 -11.30 7.21
CA HIS A 175 14.45 -12.23 6.23
C HIS A 175 13.57 -12.38 4.99
N THR A 176 12.25 -12.55 5.15
CA THR A 176 11.34 -12.72 4.02
C THR A 176 11.35 -11.49 3.12
N THR A 177 11.22 -10.29 3.69
CA THR A 177 11.20 -9.05 2.90
C THR A 177 12.51 -8.82 2.14
N VAL A 178 13.65 -9.12 2.77
CA VAL A 178 14.96 -9.03 2.11
C VAL A 178 15.09 -10.07 1.00
N SER A 179 14.70 -11.33 1.25
CA SER A 179 14.86 -12.42 0.27
C SER A 179 13.98 -12.27 -0.97
N GLU A 180 12.83 -11.60 -0.88
CA GLU A 180 11.99 -11.32 -2.06
C GLU A 180 12.58 -10.23 -2.95
N GLU A 181 13.46 -9.37 -2.39
CA GLU A 181 14.09 -8.22 -3.05
C GLU A 181 13.10 -7.22 -3.68
N THR A 182 11.82 -7.28 -3.33
CA THR A 182 10.75 -6.51 -3.98
C THR A 182 11.02 -5.00 -3.96
N HIS A 183 11.52 -4.47 -2.83
CA HIS A 183 11.87 -3.06 -2.72
C HIS A 183 13.01 -2.66 -3.67
N LYS A 184 14.05 -3.51 -3.75
CA LYS A 184 15.20 -3.27 -4.63
C LYS A 184 14.77 -3.27 -6.09
N LYS A 185 14.05 -4.31 -6.53
CA LYS A 185 13.53 -4.42 -7.90
C LYS A 185 12.67 -3.21 -8.30
N LYS A 186 11.74 -2.80 -7.43
CA LYS A 186 10.88 -1.62 -7.69
C LYS A 186 11.64 -0.29 -7.70
N LEU A 187 12.74 -0.16 -6.93
CA LEU A 187 13.62 1.00 -7.00
C LEU A 187 14.44 1.02 -8.30
N GLU A 188 14.93 -0.15 -8.74
CA GLU A 188 15.63 -0.30 -10.03
C GLU A 188 14.70 0.02 -11.22
N GLU A 189 13.44 -0.42 -11.17
CA GLU A 189 12.39 -0.05 -12.15
C GLU A 189 12.16 1.48 -12.23
N LYS A 190 12.43 2.21 -11.15
CA LYS A 190 12.40 3.67 -11.09
C LYS A 190 13.72 4.34 -11.51
N GLY A 191 14.71 3.57 -11.98
CA GLY A 191 15.99 4.08 -12.45
C GLY A 191 17.05 4.27 -11.36
N ILE A 192 16.81 3.81 -10.13
CA ILE A 192 17.83 3.85 -9.08
C ILE A 192 18.86 2.73 -9.32
N LEU A 193 20.14 3.09 -9.34
CA LEU A 193 21.21 2.13 -9.57
C LEU A 193 21.32 1.11 -8.42
N SER A 194 21.41 -0.18 -8.77
CA SER A 194 21.51 -1.30 -7.83
C SER A 194 22.58 -1.11 -6.74
N GLN A 195 23.73 -0.55 -7.12
CA GLN A 195 24.86 -0.28 -6.21
C GLN A 195 24.55 0.73 -5.10
N ARG A 196 23.49 1.53 -5.24
CA ARG A 196 23.04 2.51 -4.23
C ARG A 196 22.02 1.90 -3.24
N ILE A 197 21.68 0.62 -3.39
CA ILE A 197 20.63 -0.05 -2.62
C ILE A 197 21.23 -1.25 -1.88
N THR A 198 21.30 -1.14 -0.56
CA THR A 198 21.68 -2.25 0.32
C THR A 198 20.46 -2.78 1.05
N LEU A 199 20.23 -4.11 0.98
CA LEU A 199 19.23 -4.78 1.79
C LEU A 199 19.89 -5.45 2.99
N GLN A 200 19.37 -5.19 4.20
CA GLN A 200 19.92 -5.74 5.44
C GLN A 200 18.83 -6.49 6.21
N THR A 201 19.06 -7.78 6.43
CA THR A 201 18.18 -8.60 7.28
C THR A 201 18.36 -8.21 8.74
N CYS A 202 17.24 -8.02 9.43
CA CYS A 202 17.17 -7.82 10.87
C CYS A 202 16.47 -9.01 11.52
N THR A 203 17.03 -9.49 12.64
CA THR A 203 16.49 -10.58 13.46
C THR A 203 15.52 -10.08 14.51
#